data_AF-A0A3D5L7T5-F1
#
_entry.id   AF-A0A3D5L7T5-F1
#
_cell.length_a   1.000
_cell.length_b   1.000
_cell.length_c   1.000
_cell.angle_alpha   90.00
_cell.angle_beta   90.00
_cell.angle_gamma   90.00
#
_symmetry.space_group_name_H-M   'P 1'
#
loop_
_entity.id
_entity.type
_entity.pdbx_description
1 polymer ?
#
loop_
_entity_poly.entity_id
_entity_poly.type
_entity_poly.pdbx_seq_one_letter_code
_entity_poly.pdbx_strand_id
1 'polypeptide(L)'
;MENICGFLEICYQLTSQEDTMMKKILFLFGLLVCLAGMPLTAFADNKTAKQTYETAISDNWKTMLKNSIALDTINAENNTHLLEWQDVKNPSDEAVKLVDKIQKLQAEQEEDQESMDPYTKAKKSCDAKLNADGANAALENIIRIQKDRLSDQKELQALWAKVDKLLK
;
A
#
# COMPACT_ATOMS: atom_id res chain seq x y z
N MET A 1 24.95 -6.41 32.04
CA MET A 1 23.58 -6.55 32.61
C MET A 1 23.60 -6.26 34.11
N GLU A 2 24.35 -5.24 34.57
CA GLU A 2 24.58 -5.04 36.02
C GLU A 2 24.10 -3.67 36.55
N ASN A 3 23.64 -2.75 35.69
CA ASN A 3 23.25 -1.39 36.10
C ASN A 3 21.73 -1.14 36.20
N ILE A 4 20.87 -2.15 36.00
CA ILE A 4 19.42 -1.98 36.14
C ILE A 4 18.93 -2.40 37.54
N CYS A 5 19.60 -3.37 38.20
CA CYS A 5 19.24 -3.81 39.55
C CYS A 5 19.48 -2.71 40.61
N GLY A 6 20.61 -1.99 40.54
CA GLY A 6 20.93 -0.96 41.55
C GLY A 6 19.98 0.23 41.57
N PHE A 7 19.34 0.56 40.45
CA PHE A 7 18.42 1.71 40.36
C PHE A 7 17.03 1.40 40.94
N LEU A 8 16.54 0.17 40.74
CA LEU A 8 15.27 -0.28 41.34
C LEU A 8 15.35 -0.39 42.87
N GLU A 9 16.52 -0.76 43.39
CA GLU A 9 16.73 -0.93 44.85
C GLU A 9 16.77 0.41 45.60
N ILE A 10 17.29 1.46 44.97
CA ILE A 10 17.25 2.84 45.50
C ILE A 10 15.82 3.40 45.50
N CYS A 11 15.03 3.10 44.46
CA CYS A 11 13.62 3.52 44.40
C CYS A 11 12.75 2.84 45.46
N TYR A 12 13.02 1.58 45.80
CA TYR A 12 12.26 0.85 46.83
C TYR A 12 12.56 1.39 48.25
N GLN A 13 13.82 1.66 48.57
CA GLN A 13 14.25 2.14 49.89
C GLN A 13 13.70 3.53 50.26
N LEU A 14 13.37 4.38 49.27
CA LEU A 14 12.80 5.72 49.50
C LEU A 14 11.28 5.73 49.81
N THR A 15 10.62 4.57 49.85
CA THR A 15 9.16 4.50 50.04
C THR A 15 8.70 4.08 51.44
N SER A 16 9.61 3.78 52.37
CA SER A 16 9.27 3.39 53.74
C SER A 16 9.51 4.52 54.74
N GLN A 17 8.55 5.46 54.83
CA GLN A 17 8.17 6.27 56.01
C GLN A 17 7.06 7.26 55.58
N GLU A 18 6.16 7.58 56.50
CA GLU A 18 4.84 8.21 56.28
C GLU A 18 4.87 9.62 55.67
N ASP A 19 4.04 9.85 54.64
CA ASP A 19 3.22 11.05 54.38
C ASP A 19 2.70 11.04 52.93
N THR A 20 1.39 10.84 52.78
CA THR A 20 0.72 10.51 51.50
C THR A 20 0.70 11.62 50.45
N MET A 21 1.01 12.87 50.81
CA MET A 21 1.01 14.01 49.87
C MET A 21 2.39 14.24 49.23
N MET A 22 3.47 14.10 50.01
CA MET A 22 4.85 14.33 49.53
C MET A 22 5.31 13.22 48.57
N LYS A 23 4.91 11.96 48.80
CA LYS A 23 5.25 10.83 47.90
C LYS A 23 4.61 10.96 46.52
N LYS A 24 3.38 11.47 46.42
CA LYS A 24 2.73 11.73 45.13
C LYS A 24 3.45 12.83 44.36
N ILE A 25 3.91 13.86 45.06
CA ILE A 25 4.68 14.97 44.48
C ILE A 25 6.07 14.48 44.03
N LEU A 26 6.80 13.75 44.87
CA LEU A 26 8.09 13.12 44.52
C LEU A 26 7.97 12.11 43.38
N PHE A 27 6.90 11.32 43.34
CA PHE A 27 6.58 10.42 42.25
C PHE A 27 6.31 11.20 40.95
N LEU A 28 5.51 12.26 40.99
CA LEU A 28 5.25 13.12 39.85
C LEU A 28 6.51 13.84 39.35
N PHE A 29 7.38 14.33 40.26
CA PHE A 29 8.68 14.92 39.91
C PHE A 29 9.63 13.88 39.30
N GLY A 30 9.71 12.67 39.86
CA GLY A 30 10.50 11.58 39.29
C GLY A 30 10.00 11.14 37.91
N LEU A 31 8.67 11.14 37.70
CA LEU A 31 8.05 10.82 36.43
C LEU A 31 8.26 11.94 35.39
N LEU A 32 8.24 13.21 35.82
CA LEU A 32 8.61 14.37 35.01
C LEU A 32 10.08 14.36 34.61
N VAL A 33 10.98 13.98 35.52
CA VAL A 33 12.42 13.83 35.25
C VAL A 33 12.67 12.62 34.33
N CYS A 34 11.90 11.53 34.45
CA CYS A 34 11.93 10.42 33.49
C CYS A 34 11.42 10.84 32.10
N LEU A 35 10.33 11.62 32.02
CA LEU A 35 9.78 12.12 30.76
C LEU A 35 10.67 13.18 30.10
N ALA A 36 11.32 14.04 30.89
CA ALA A 36 12.28 15.04 30.41
C ALA A 36 13.67 14.46 30.12
N GLY A 37 13.98 13.29 30.70
CA GLY A 37 15.18 12.49 30.41
C GLY A 37 15.04 11.55 29.22
N MET A 38 13.83 11.44 28.63
CA MET A 38 13.68 10.79 27.33
C MET A 38 14.48 11.59 26.29
N PRO A 39 15.40 10.96 25.55
CA PRO A 39 16.19 11.69 24.57
C PRO A 39 15.26 12.31 23.53
N LEU A 40 15.25 13.64 23.42
CA LEU A 40 14.63 14.35 22.28
C LEU A 40 15.20 13.86 20.94
N THR A 41 16.36 13.21 20.96
CA THR A 41 16.99 12.54 19.82
C THR A 41 16.15 11.36 19.30
N ALA A 42 15.42 10.62 20.15
CA ALA A 42 14.61 9.48 19.69
C ALA A 42 13.45 9.91 18.77
N PHE A 43 12.88 11.11 19.00
CA PHE A 43 11.84 11.68 18.14
C PHE A 43 12.41 12.30 16.85
N ALA A 44 13.58 12.93 16.91
CA ALA A 44 14.27 13.46 15.74
C ALA A 44 14.78 12.33 14.81
N ASP A 45 15.35 11.27 15.39
CA ASP A 45 15.88 10.11 14.66
C ASP A 45 14.77 9.34 13.95
N ASN A 46 13.60 9.19 14.57
CA ASN A 46 12.45 8.54 13.94
C ASN A 46 11.92 9.33 12.73
N LYS A 47 11.87 10.67 12.82
CA LYS A 47 11.46 11.52 11.70
C LYS A 47 12.45 11.42 10.54
N THR A 48 13.74 11.43 10.83
CA THR A 48 14.81 11.28 9.83
C THR A 48 14.75 9.91 9.17
N ALA A 49 14.65 8.83 9.96
CA ALA A 49 14.55 7.46 9.44
C ALA A 49 13.33 7.26 8.53
N LYS A 50 12.18 7.82 8.92
CA LYS A 50 10.96 7.78 8.11
C LYS A 50 11.13 8.55 6.78
N GLN A 51 11.74 9.73 6.81
CA GLN A 51 12.00 10.49 5.58
C GLN A 51 12.98 9.79 4.64
N THR A 52 14.04 9.18 5.17
CA THR A 52 14.98 8.37 4.38
C THR A 52 14.27 7.17 3.75
N TYR A 53 13.42 6.47 4.52
CA TYR A 53 12.60 5.38 4.02
C TYR A 53 11.66 5.82 2.89
N GLU A 54 10.87 6.87 3.10
CA GLU A 54 9.93 7.40 2.11
C GLU A 54 10.64 7.82 0.82
N THR A 55 11.81 8.45 0.94
CA THR A 55 12.64 8.84 -0.20
C THR A 55 13.13 7.61 -0.97
N ALA A 56 13.62 6.59 -0.26
CA ALA A 56 14.17 5.36 -0.85
C ALA A 56 13.13 4.52 -1.62
N ILE A 57 11.84 4.61 -1.28
CA ILE A 57 10.77 3.89 -1.98
C ILE A 57 9.98 4.75 -2.97
N SER A 58 10.28 6.06 -3.04
CA SER A 58 9.42 7.05 -3.68
C SER A 58 9.19 6.81 -5.18
N ASP A 59 10.23 6.40 -5.91
CA ASP A 59 10.14 6.17 -7.36
C ASP A 59 9.27 4.95 -7.71
N ASN A 60 9.46 3.85 -6.97
CA ASN A 60 8.65 2.64 -7.13
C ASN A 60 7.20 2.91 -6.71
N TRP A 61 6.99 3.61 -5.59
CA TRP A 61 5.66 4.02 -5.16
C TRP A 61 4.94 4.88 -6.22
N LYS A 62 5.64 5.87 -6.78
CA LYS A 62 5.13 6.74 -7.85
C LYS A 62 4.78 5.93 -9.10
N THR A 63 5.60 4.97 -9.48
CA THR A 63 5.36 4.10 -10.63
C THR A 63 4.14 3.21 -10.41
N MET A 64 4.02 2.60 -9.24
CA MET A 64 2.85 1.81 -8.85
C MET A 64 1.55 2.63 -8.90
N LEU A 65 1.59 3.89 -8.44
CA LEU A 65 0.43 4.78 -8.49
C LEU A 65 0.04 5.13 -9.92
N LYS A 66 1.01 5.47 -10.77
CA LYS A 66 0.77 5.76 -12.19
C LYS A 66 0.12 4.57 -12.91
N ASN A 67 0.61 3.36 -12.66
CA ASN A 67 0.05 2.16 -13.27
C ASN A 67 -1.36 1.86 -12.75
N SER A 68 -1.62 2.07 -11.46
CA SER A 68 -2.97 1.93 -10.89
C SER A 68 -3.96 2.87 -11.55
N ILE A 69 -3.61 4.15 -11.70
CA ILE A 69 -4.47 5.13 -12.37
C ILE A 69 -4.73 4.76 -13.83
N ALA A 70 -3.70 4.28 -14.53
CA ALA A 70 -3.83 3.82 -15.91
C ALA A 70 -4.76 2.59 -16.01
N LEU A 71 -4.68 1.65 -15.06
CA LEU A 71 -5.58 0.50 -14.98
C LEU A 71 -7.02 0.92 -14.75
N ASP A 72 -7.25 1.81 -13.78
CA ASP A 72 -8.60 2.29 -13.46
C ASP A 72 -9.22 3.01 -14.66
N THR A 73 -8.40 3.79 -15.38
CA THR A 73 -8.83 4.51 -16.58
C THR A 73 -9.23 3.55 -17.70
N ILE A 74 -8.36 2.60 -18.07
CA ILE A 74 -8.66 1.68 -19.16
C ILE A 74 -9.81 0.71 -18.83
N ASN A 75 -9.94 0.30 -17.56
CA ASN A 75 -11.07 -0.51 -17.13
C ASN A 75 -12.39 0.26 -17.25
N ALA A 76 -12.40 1.55 -16.89
CA ALA A 76 -13.58 2.40 -17.06
C ALA A 76 -13.93 2.60 -18.54
N GLU A 77 -12.93 2.79 -19.41
CA GLU A 77 -13.12 2.89 -20.86
C GLU A 77 -13.69 1.58 -21.44
N ASN A 78 -13.11 0.42 -21.11
CA ASN A 78 -13.60 -0.89 -21.55
C ASN A 78 -15.02 -1.17 -21.07
N ASN A 79 -15.37 -0.81 -19.83
CA ASN A 79 -16.73 -0.91 -19.32
C ASN A 79 -17.71 0.03 -20.03
N THR A 80 -17.24 1.21 -20.46
CA THR A 80 -18.06 2.14 -21.23
C THR A 80 -18.44 1.52 -22.58
N HIS A 81 -17.48 0.92 -23.29
CA HIS A 81 -17.77 0.20 -24.55
C HIS A 81 -18.75 -0.95 -24.36
N LEU A 82 -18.64 -1.70 -23.26
CA LEU A 82 -19.58 -2.78 -22.94
C LEU A 82 -21.01 -2.25 -22.70
N LEU A 83 -21.14 -1.10 -22.04
CA LEU A 83 -22.44 -0.45 -21.84
C LEU A 83 -23.03 0.03 -23.17
N GLU A 84 -22.22 0.70 -24.00
CA GLU A 84 -22.65 1.17 -25.32
C GLU A 84 -23.09 -0.01 -26.22
N TRP A 85 -22.38 -1.14 -26.15
CA TRP A 85 -22.75 -2.37 -26.85
C TRP A 85 -24.14 -2.90 -26.44
N GLN A 86 -24.50 -2.82 -25.16
CA GLN A 86 -25.81 -3.29 -24.67
C GLN A 86 -26.99 -2.49 -25.25
N ASP A 87 -26.75 -1.26 -25.67
CA ASP A 87 -27.76 -0.40 -26.29
C ASP A 87 -27.91 -0.61 -27.81
N VAL A 88 -27.05 -1.43 -28.42
CA VAL A 88 -27.07 -1.71 -29.87
C VAL A 88 -28.23 -2.65 -30.22
N LYS A 89 -29.19 -2.17 -31.00
CA LYS A 89 -30.40 -2.94 -31.35
C LYS A 89 -30.20 -3.95 -32.49
N ASN A 90 -29.35 -3.64 -33.46
CA ASN A 90 -29.14 -4.44 -34.67
C ASN A 90 -27.65 -4.53 -35.01
N PRO A 91 -26.82 -5.20 -34.17
CA PRO A 91 -25.40 -5.33 -34.44
C PRO A 91 -25.17 -6.23 -35.67
N SER A 92 -24.05 -6.02 -36.36
CA SER A 92 -23.61 -6.95 -37.40
C SER A 92 -23.08 -8.26 -36.78
N ASP A 93 -23.16 -9.37 -37.53
CA ASP A 93 -22.58 -10.66 -37.10
C ASP A 93 -21.09 -10.56 -36.77
N GLU A 94 -20.37 -9.66 -37.45
CA GLU A 94 -18.95 -9.41 -37.20
C GLU A 94 -18.73 -8.71 -35.85
N ALA A 95 -19.55 -7.71 -35.51
CA ALA A 95 -19.47 -7.04 -34.22
C ALA A 95 -19.80 -8.02 -33.07
N VAL A 96 -20.82 -8.86 -33.23
CA VAL A 96 -21.16 -9.91 -32.25
C VAL A 96 -19.99 -10.85 -32.00
N LYS A 97 -19.34 -11.35 -33.07
CA LYS A 97 -18.16 -12.23 -32.93
C LYS A 97 -16.99 -11.57 -32.22
N LEU A 98 -16.77 -10.28 -32.45
CA LEU A 98 -15.71 -9.54 -31.75
C LEU A 98 -16.03 -9.40 -30.27
N VAL A 99 -17.28 -9.09 -29.90
CA VAL A 99 -17.67 -9.00 -28.49
C VAL A 99 -17.62 -10.35 -27.79
N ASP A 100 -18.05 -11.43 -28.43
CA ASP A 100 -17.88 -12.79 -27.89
C ASP A 100 -16.40 -13.12 -27.62
N LYS A 101 -15.50 -12.68 -28.50
CA LYS A 101 -14.05 -12.83 -28.30
C LYS A 101 -13.57 -11.99 -27.12
N ILE A 102 -14.01 -10.74 -27.01
CA ILE A 102 -13.66 -9.84 -25.89
C ILE A 102 -14.06 -10.48 -24.55
N GLN A 103 -15.30 -10.97 -24.44
CA GLN A 103 -15.80 -11.57 -23.20
C GLN A 103 -15.03 -12.83 -22.80
N LYS A 104 -14.69 -13.69 -23.78
CA LYS A 104 -13.86 -14.88 -23.52
C LYS A 104 -12.46 -14.50 -23.07
N LEU A 105 -11.82 -13.57 -23.78
CA LEU A 105 -10.49 -13.11 -23.44
C LEU A 105 -10.45 -12.43 -22.07
N GLN A 106 -11.47 -11.65 -21.72
CA GLN A 106 -11.59 -11.04 -20.41
C GLN A 106 -11.68 -12.12 -19.30
N ALA A 107 -12.49 -13.17 -19.51
CA ALA A 107 -12.60 -14.26 -18.55
C ALA A 107 -11.27 -15.04 -18.39
N GLU A 108 -10.57 -15.32 -19.49
CA GLU A 108 -9.24 -15.95 -19.48
C GLU A 108 -8.22 -15.09 -18.71
N GLN A 109 -8.19 -13.78 -18.98
CA GLN A 109 -7.31 -12.83 -18.28
C GLN A 109 -7.66 -12.69 -16.79
N GLU A 110 -8.92 -12.84 -16.39
CA GLU A 110 -9.33 -12.83 -14.97
C GLU A 110 -8.92 -14.12 -14.24
N GLU A 111 -8.94 -15.27 -14.92
CA GLU A 111 -8.49 -16.55 -14.37
C GLU A 111 -6.97 -16.61 -14.17
N ASP A 112 -6.21 -16.12 -15.15
CA ASP A 112 -4.74 -16.13 -15.12
C ASP A 112 -4.13 -15.00 -14.27
N GLN A 113 -4.96 -14.11 -13.72
CA GLN A 113 -4.52 -12.93 -13.00
C GLN A 113 -3.81 -13.26 -11.68
N GLU A 114 -2.52 -12.98 -11.63
CA GLU A 114 -1.76 -13.06 -10.39
C GLU A 114 -2.31 -12.08 -9.34
N SER A 115 -2.54 -12.57 -8.12
CA SER A 115 -3.01 -11.75 -6.99
C SER A 115 -1.90 -10.82 -6.48
N MET A 116 -2.25 -9.56 -6.22
CA MET A 116 -1.35 -8.58 -5.59
C MET A 116 -1.31 -8.70 -4.05
N ASP A 117 -2.17 -9.50 -3.45
CA ASP A 117 -2.33 -9.60 -1.99
C ASP A 117 -1.04 -10.00 -1.25
N PRO A 118 -0.27 -11.00 -1.72
CA PRO A 118 0.98 -11.39 -1.06
C PRO A 118 1.96 -10.23 -0.96
N TYR A 119 2.12 -9.48 -2.05
CA TYR A 119 3.05 -8.35 -2.12
C TYR A 119 2.55 -7.13 -1.36
N THR A 120 1.23 -6.91 -1.33
CA THR A 120 0.62 -5.85 -0.51
C THR A 120 0.85 -6.12 0.99
N LYS A 121 0.68 -7.38 1.42
CA LYS A 121 0.97 -7.81 2.80
C LYS A 121 2.46 -7.68 3.11
N ALA A 122 3.34 -8.10 2.20
CA ALA A 122 4.79 -7.97 2.36
C ALA A 122 5.21 -6.50 2.49
N LYS A 123 4.70 -5.62 1.61
CA LYS A 123 4.95 -4.18 1.67
C LYS A 123 4.52 -3.60 3.02
N LYS A 124 3.29 -3.90 3.47
CA LYS A 124 2.77 -3.41 4.76
C LYS A 124 3.67 -3.83 5.93
N SER A 125 4.20 -5.06 5.91
CA SER A 125 5.15 -5.50 6.92
C SER A 125 6.50 -4.78 6.84
N CYS A 126 6.95 -4.42 5.63
CA CYS A 126 8.20 -3.67 5.44
C CYS A 126 8.04 -2.20 5.84
N ASP A 127 6.90 -1.58 5.52
CA ASP A 127 6.51 -0.23 5.95
C ASP A 127 6.59 -0.10 7.48
N ALA A 128 6.06 -1.08 8.22
CA ALA A 128 6.07 -1.08 9.69
C ALA A 128 7.48 -1.13 10.31
N LYS A 129 8.47 -1.60 9.55
CA LYS A 129 9.87 -1.76 9.98
C LYS A 129 10.79 -0.73 9.33
N LEU A 130 10.27 0.19 8.52
CA LEU A 130 11.06 1.10 7.67
C LEU A 130 12.10 0.36 6.80
N ASN A 131 11.77 -0.86 6.35
CA ASN A 131 12.66 -1.67 5.50
C ASN A 131 12.46 -1.30 4.02
N ALA A 132 13.30 -0.39 3.51
CA ALA A 132 13.18 0.12 2.14
C ALA A 132 13.40 -0.95 1.07
N ASP A 133 14.39 -1.83 1.24
CA ASP A 133 14.70 -2.87 0.25
C ASP A 133 13.55 -3.88 0.11
N GLY A 134 13.02 -4.33 1.24
CA GLY A 134 11.85 -5.23 1.26
C GLY A 134 10.60 -4.57 0.68
N ALA A 135 10.37 -3.28 0.97
CA ALA A 135 9.26 -2.54 0.40
C ALA A 135 9.40 -2.34 -1.11
N ASN A 136 10.62 -2.05 -1.60
CA ASN A 136 10.90 -1.92 -3.02
C ASN A 136 10.72 -3.25 -3.77
N ALA A 137 11.22 -4.36 -3.24
CA ALA A 137 11.00 -5.68 -3.84
C ALA A 137 9.50 -6.04 -3.91
N ALA A 138 8.72 -5.69 -2.89
CA ALA A 138 7.27 -5.88 -2.92
C ALA A 138 6.60 -4.96 -3.96
N LEU A 139 7.01 -3.69 -4.06
CA LEU A 139 6.50 -2.75 -5.04
C LEU A 139 6.83 -3.16 -6.48
N GLU A 140 8.03 -3.68 -6.74
CA GLU A 140 8.43 -4.16 -8.07
C GLU A 140 7.53 -5.30 -8.57
N ASN A 141 7.14 -6.22 -7.68
CA ASN A 141 6.19 -7.28 -8.01
C ASN A 141 4.79 -6.73 -8.29
N ILE A 142 4.31 -5.78 -7.48
CA ILE A 142 3.03 -5.10 -7.73
C ILE A 142 3.07 -4.39 -9.09
N ILE A 143 4.14 -3.65 -9.38
CA ILE A 143 4.34 -2.92 -10.64
C ILE A 143 4.35 -3.88 -11.83
N ARG A 144 5.01 -5.04 -11.70
CA ARG A 144 5.01 -6.08 -12.74
C ARG A 144 3.59 -6.56 -13.03
N ILE A 145 2.86 -7.00 -12.00
CA ILE A 145 1.48 -7.47 -12.15
C ILE A 145 0.59 -6.38 -12.77
N GLN A 146 0.74 -5.12 -12.35
CA GLN A 146 -0.01 -4.02 -12.94
C GLN A 146 0.33 -3.81 -14.42
N LYS A 147 1.59 -3.99 -14.83
CA LYS A 147 2.00 -3.90 -16.25
C LYS A 147 1.39 -5.04 -17.07
N ASP A 148 1.38 -6.25 -16.53
CA ASP A 148 0.78 -7.42 -17.18
C ASP A 148 -0.72 -7.15 -17.41
N ARG A 149 -1.45 -6.74 -16.36
CA ARG A 149 -2.86 -6.35 -16.44
C ARG A 149 -3.12 -5.17 -17.40
N LEU A 150 -2.21 -4.21 -17.47
CA LEU A 150 -2.32 -3.09 -18.43
C LEU A 150 -2.18 -3.58 -19.88
N SER A 151 -1.33 -4.57 -20.12
CA SER A 151 -1.18 -5.18 -21.43
C SER A 151 -2.48 -5.87 -21.85
N ASP A 152 -3.03 -6.67 -20.94
CA ASP A 152 -4.29 -7.40 -21.13
C ASP A 152 -5.45 -6.46 -21.46
N GLN A 153 -5.61 -5.39 -20.68
CA GLN A 153 -6.68 -4.40 -20.89
C GLN A 153 -6.52 -3.61 -22.20
N LYS A 154 -5.28 -3.39 -22.66
CA LYS A 154 -5.03 -2.75 -23.97
C LYS A 154 -5.42 -3.65 -25.13
N GLU A 155 -5.30 -4.97 -24.99
CA GLU A 155 -5.78 -5.89 -26.00
C GLU A 155 -7.31 -5.82 -26.10
N LEU A 156 -8.01 -5.82 -24.96
CA LEU A 156 -9.46 -5.64 -24.93
C LEU A 156 -9.88 -4.30 -25.54
N GLN A 157 -9.21 -3.21 -25.17
CA GLN A 157 -9.48 -1.88 -25.72
C GLN A 157 -9.30 -1.83 -27.25
N ALA A 158 -8.27 -2.49 -27.78
CA ALA A 158 -8.05 -2.55 -29.22
C ALA A 158 -9.13 -3.35 -29.96
N LEU A 159 -9.74 -4.35 -29.32
CA LEU A 159 -10.89 -5.07 -29.85
C LEU A 159 -12.17 -4.23 -29.77
N TRP A 160 -12.42 -3.53 -28.66
CA TRP A 160 -13.54 -2.59 -28.55
C TRP A 160 -13.49 -1.49 -29.61
N ALA A 161 -12.31 -0.92 -29.86
CA ALA A 161 -12.13 0.06 -30.93
C ALA A 161 -12.44 -0.48 -32.35
N LYS A 162 -12.43 -1.81 -32.55
CA LYS A 162 -12.91 -2.44 -33.80
C LYS A 162 -14.43 -2.58 -33.80
N VAL A 163 -15.03 -2.97 -32.67
CA VAL A 163 -16.48 -3.01 -32.49
C VAL A 163 -17.08 -1.63 -32.78
N ASP A 164 -16.54 -0.57 -32.19
CA ASP A 164 -17.03 0.81 -32.40
C ASP A 164 -17.03 1.25 -33.87
N LYS A 165 -16.10 0.73 -34.68
CA LYS A 165 -16.05 1.02 -36.11
C LYS A 165 -17.12 0.29 -36.91
N LEU A 166 -17.61 -0.84 -36.41
CA LEU A 166 -18.69 -1.61 -37.02
C LEU A 166 -20.08 -1.09 -36.61
N LEU A 167 -20.15 -0.28 -35.54
CA LEU A 167 -21.37 0.33 -35.04
C LEU A 167 -21.68 1.72 -35.63
N LYS A 168 -20.71 2.32 -36.32
CA LYS A 168 -20.83 3.62 -37.01
C LYS A 168 -21.16 3.44 -38.48
#